data_AF-A0A923A5W3-F1
#
_entry.id   AF-A0A923A5W3-F1
#
_cell.length_a   1.000
_cell.length_b   1.000
_cell.length_c   1.000
_cell.angle_alpha   90.00
_cell.angle_beta   90.00
_cell.angle_gamma   90.00
#
_symmetry.space_group_name_H-M   'P 1'
#
loop_
_entity.id
_entity.type
_entity.pdbx_description
1 polymer ?
#
loop_
_entity_poly.entity_id
_entity_poly.type
_entity_poly.pdbx_seq_one_letter_code
_entity_poly.pdbx_strand_id
1 'polypeptide(L)'
;ELEGPPIAREIMEKLGAKNELTEEVCDIVGHHHSPRETETTNFMAVYDADLIVNIEENHKDGKPDTDRLERIIEKSFLTKTGKQKAREVLLSQT
;
A
#
# COMPACT_ATOMS: atom_id res chain seq x y z
N GLU A 1 12.22 -4.07 2.25
CA GLU A 1 11.96 -5.44 2.75
C GLU A 1 12.97 -6.42 2.11
N LEU A 2 13.86 -7.06 2.88
CA LEU A 2 14.97 -7.86 2.32
C LEU A 2 14.64 -9.33 2.05
N GLU A 3 13.79 -9.93 2.87
CA GLU A 3 13.48 -11.38 2.81
C GLU A 3 12.34 -11.71 1.84
N GLY A 4 11.46 -10.72 1.57
CA GLY A 4 10.27 -10.90 0.74
C GLY A 4 10.54 -11.20 -0.74
N PRO A 5 11.38 -10.41 -1.45
CA PRO A 5 11.55 -10.59 -2.90
C PRO A 5 12.02 -11.99 -3.34
N PRO A 6 12.99 -12.64 -2.66
CA PRO A 6 13.36 -14.02 -3.00
C PRO A 6 12.19 -15.01 -2.86
N ILE A 7 11.37 -14.86 -1.83
CA ILE A 7 10.20 -15.73 -1.58
C ILE A 7 9.11 -15.47 -2.63
N ALA A 8 8.83 -14.19 -2.93
CA ALA A 8 7.86 -13.81 -3.94
C ALA A 8 8.25 -14.38 -5.32
N ARG A 9 9.53 -14.29 -5.69
CA ARG A 9 10.04 -14.88 -6.94
C ARG A 9 9.77 -16.37 -7.02
N GLU A 10 10.13 -17.12 -5.97
CA GLU A 10 9.94 -18.56 -5.92
C GLU A 10 8.47 -18.95 -6.12
N ILE A 11 7.54 -18.24 -5.47
CA ILE A 11 6.10 -18.46 -5.63
C ILE A 11 5.66 -18.20 -7.07
N MET A 12 6.07 -17.07 -7.64
CA MET A 12 5.68 -16.65 -8.99
C MET A 12 6.19 -17.62 -10.07
N GLU A 13 7.44 -18.07 -9.94
CA GLU A 13 8.05 -19.06 -10.83
C GLU A 13 7.34 -20.41 -10.74
N LYS A 14 7.00 -20.87 -9.53
CA LYS A 14 6.22 -22.11 -9.32
C LYS A 14 4.83 -22.05 -9.98
N LEU A 15 4.24 -20.86 -10.07
CA LEU A 15 2.95 -20.63 -10.73
C LEU A 15 3.08 -20.43 -12.25
N GLY A 16 4.30 -20.44 -12.80
CA GLY A 16 4.55 -20.21 -14.22
C GLY A 16 4.29 -18.77 -14.67
N ALA A 17 4.43 -17.80 -13.75
CA ALA A 17 4.29 -16.39 -14.08
C ALA A 17 5.37 -15.94 -15.07
N LYS A 18 5.04 -14.97 -15.93
CA LYS A 18 6.00 -14.35 -16.84
C LYS A 18 7.03 -13.56 -16.05
N ASN A 19 8.28 -13.56 -16.52
CA ASN A 19 9.38 -12.82 -15.88
C ASN A 19 9.05 -11.36 -15.60
N GLU A 20 8.43 -10.65 -16.56
CA GLU A 20 8.06 -9.24 -16.41
C GLU A 20 7.16 -9.00 -15.18
N LEU A 21 6.16 -9.87 -14.97
CA LEU A 21 5.27 -9.80 -13.81
C LEU A 21 6.01 -10.18 -12.53
N THR A 22 6.86 -11.20 -12.58
CA THR A 22 7.67 -11.64 -11.43
C THR A 22 8.60 -10.52 -10.96
N GLU A 23 9.27 -9.81 -11.87
CA GLU A 23 10.14 -8.68 -11.53
C GLU A 23 9.35 -7.54 -10.89
N GLU A 24 8.20 -7.16 -11.46
CA GLU A 24 7.38 -6.10 -10.88
C GLU A 24 6.87 -6.45 -9.47
N VAL A 25 6.44 -7.69 -9.25
CA VAL A 25 6.02 -8.16 -7.92
C VAL A 25 7.19 -8.15 -6.94
N CYS A 26 8.37 -8.63 -7.35
CA CYS A 26 9.56 -8.61 -6.49
C CYS A 26 9.98 -7.19 -6.13
N ASP A 27 9.90 -6.27 -7.09
CA ASP A 27 10.17 -4.85 -6.88
C ASP A 27 9.21 -4.29 -5.83
N ILE A 28 7.89 -4.38 -6.04
CA ILE A 28 6.88 -3.91 -5.08
C ILE A 28 7.11 -4.49 -3.68
N VAL A 29 7.27 -5.82 -3.57
CA VAL A 29 7.49 -6.49 -2.28
C VAL A 29 8.75 -5.97 -1.59
N GLY A 30 9.79 -5.60 -2.34
CA GLY A 30 11.09 -5.20 -1.83
C GLY A 30 11.18 -3.79 -1.25
N HIS A 31 10.23 -2.90 -1.58
CA HIS A 31 10.21 -1.53 -1.05
C HIS A 31 8.82 -0.92 -0.82
N HIS A 32 7.76 -1.71 -0.64
CA HIS A 32 6.40 -1.17 -0.47
C HIS A 32 6.20 -0.27 0.76
N HIS A 33 7.05 -0.31 1.79
CA HIS A 33 7.01 0.70 2.86
C HIS A 33 7.92 1.93 2.62
N SER A 34 8.61 2.01 1.49
CA SER A 34 9.61 3.04 1.17
C SER A 34 9.48 3.51 -0.28
N PRO A 35 8.39 4.23 -0.62
CA PRO A 35 8.17 4.73 -1.97
C PRO A 35 9.34 5.62 -2.43
N ARG A 36 9.75 5.44 -3.68
CA ARG A 36 10.71 6.32 -4.37
C ARG A 36 10.02 7.61 -4.81
N GLU A 37 10.82 8.55 -5.34
CA GLU A 37 10.30 9.80 -5.92
C GLU A 37 9.35 9.55 -7.10
N THR A 38 9.56 8.46 -7.85
CA THR A 38 8.69 8.04 -8.94
C THR A 38 8.44 6.55 -8.83
N GLU A 39 7.17 6.17 -8.83
CA GLU A 39 6.70 4.80 -8.68
C GLU A 39 5.73 4.42 -9.80
N THR A 40 5.56 3.11 -10.03
CA THR A 40 4.58 2.61 -11.00
C THR A 40 3.16 2.73 -10.47
N THR A 41 2.16 2.69 -11.35
CA THR A 41 0.76 2.67 -10.95
C THR A 41 0.43 1.48 -10.05
N ASN A 42 1.01 0.30 -10.33
CA ASN A 42 0.79 -0.91 -9.54
C ASN A 42 1.40 -0.79 -8.14
N PHE A 43 2.63 -0.25 -8.05
CA PHE A 43 3.25 0.03 -6.76
C PHE A 43 2.38 0.97 -5.92
N MET A 44 1.98 2.11 -6.50
CA MET A 44 1.19 3.12 -5.79
C MET A 44 -0.14 2.55 -5.30
N ALA A 45 -0.77 1.66 -6.08
CA ALA A 45 -2.00 1.01 -5.68
C ALA A 45 -1.80 0.07 -4.47
N VAL A 46 -0.73 -0.73 -4.47
CA VAL A 46 -0.40 -1.63 -3.34
C VAL A 46 -0.02 -0.83 -2.09
N TYR A 47 0.81 0.20 -2.24
CA TYR A 47 1.20 1.11 -1.17
C TYR A 47 -0.04 1.76 -0.51
N ASP A 48 -0.93 2.34 -1.32
CA ASP A 48 -2.13 3.01 -0.80
C ASP A 48 -3.04 2.00 -0.07
N ALA A 49 -3.17 0.77 -0.58
CA ALA A 49 -3.98 -0.27 0.05
C ALA A 49 -3.39 -0.72 1.41
N ASP A 50 -2.08 -0.94 1.48
CA ASP A 50 -1.38 -1.29 2.72
C ASP A 50 -1.51 -0.18 3.77
N LEU A 51 -1.34 1.07 3.36
CA LEU A 51 -1.45 2.22 4.24
C LEU A 51 -2.86 2.37 4.85
N ILE A 52 -3.94 2.04 4.11
CA ILE A 52 -5.30 2.08 4.66
C ILE A 52 -5.43 1.13 5.84
N VAL A 53 -5.02 -0.12 5.67
CA VAL A 53 -5.13 -1.14 6.73
C VAL A 53 -4.25 -0.74 7.90
N ASN A 54 -3.00 -0.34 7.66
CA ASN A 54 -2.10 0.13 8.70
C ASN A 54 -2.69 1.28 9.53
N ILE A 55 -3.34 2.26 8.90
CA ILE A 55 -4.00 3.35 9.62
C ILE A 55 -5.22 2.83 10.39
N GLU A 56 -6.06 2.00 9.78
CA GLU A 56 -7.24 1.42 10.43
C GLU A 56 -6.85 0.65 11.70
N GLU A 57 -5.84 -0.22 11.60
CA GLU A 57 -5.38 -1.04 12.72
C GLU A 57 -4.80 -0.22 13.87
N ASN A 58 -4.06 0.85 13.56
CA ASN A 58 -3.50 1.76 14.56
C ASN A 58 -4.55 2.62 15.27
N HIS A 59 -5.79 2.69 14.76
CA HIS A 59 -6.88 3.46 15.36
C HIS A 59 -8.01 2.58 15.93
N LYS A 60 -7.82 1.25 16.06
CA LYS A 60 -8.83 0.34 16.61
C LYS A 60 -9.25 0.66 18.06
N ASP A 61 -8.39 1.33 18.83
CA ASP A 61 -8.61 1.59 20.26
C ASP A 61 -9.23 2.97 20.59
N GLY A 62 -9.57 3.79 19.58
CA GLY A 62 -10.16 5.10 19.85
C GLY A 62 -10.71 5.81 18.61
N LYS A 63 -11.66 6.72 18.81
CA LYS A 63 -12.17 7.55 17.71
C LYS A 63 -11.05 8.42 17.15
N PRO A 64 -10.69 8.28 15.86
CA PRO A 64 -9.64 9.08 15.28
C PRO A 64 -10.07 10.55 15.16
N ASP A 65 -9.13 11.46 15.36
CA ASP A 65 -9.29 12.87 15.03
C ASP A 65 -9.41 13.02 13.50
N THR A 66 -10.62 13.33 13.04
CA THR A 66 -10.96 13.48 11.62
C THR A 66 -10.05 14.47 10.90
N ASP A 67 -9.71 15.61 11.50
CA ASP A 67 -8.86 16.65 10.88
C ASP A 67 -7.40 16.19 10.78
N ARG A 68 -6.96 15.37 11.74
CA ARG A 68 -5.65 14.72 11.66
C ARG A 68 -5.63 13.65 10.58
N LEU A 69 -6.65 12.80 10.49
CA LEU A 69 -6.73 11.77 9.45
C LEU A 69 -6.77 12.37 8.05
N GLU A 70 -7.57 13.42 7.84
CA GLU A 70 -7.66 14.09 6.55
C GLU A 70 -6.29 14.62 6.07
N ARG A 71 -5.50 15.20 6.99
CA ARG A 71 -4.12 15.64 6.70
C ARG A 71 -3.18 14.49 6.39
N ILE A 72 -3.32 13.35 7.07
CA ILE A 72 -2.52 12.15 6.79
C ILE A 72 -2.88 11.61 5.40
N ILE A 73 -4.17 11.52 5.08
CA ILE A 73 -4.67 11.05 3.78
C ILE A 73 -4.10 11.92 2.65
N GLU A 74 -4.18 13.25 2.80
CA GLU A 74 -3.69 14.16 1.76
C GLU A 74 -2.18 14.10 1.54
N LYS A 75 -1.41 13.89 2.61
CA LYS A 75 0.06 13.89 2.53
C LYS A 75 0.65 12.54 2.10
N SER A 76 0.03 11.44 2.52
CA SER A 76 0.71 10.13 2.53
C SER A 76 0.29 9.23 1.39
N PHE A 77 -0.92 9.40 0.85
CA PHE A 77 -1.43 8.59 -0.26
C PHE A 77 -0.94 9.09 -1.61
N LEU A 78 -0.58 8.17 -2.48
CA LEU A 78 0.08 8.43 -3.75
C LEU A 78 -0.94 8.62 -4.88
N THR A 79 -2.11 7.99 -4.80
CA THR A 79 -3.14 8.08 -5.84
C THR A 79 -4.38 8.84 -5.37
N LYS A 80 -5.08 9.49 -6.32
CA LYS A 80 -6.38 10.12 -6.07
C LYS A 80 -7.43 9.10 -5.60
N THR A 81 -7.43 7.91 -6.20
CA THR A 81 -8.32 6.81 -5.86
C THR A 81 -8.01 6.23 -4.49
N GLY A 82 -6.75 6.11 -4.11
CA GLY A 82 -6.31 5.72 -2.77
C GLY A 82 -6.78 6.71 -1.71
N LYS A 83 -6.63 8.02 -1.96
CA LYS A 83 -7.18 9.07 -1.09
C LYS A 83 -8.69 8.98 -0.91
N GLN A 84 -9.43 8.76 -2.00
CA GLN A 84 -10.89 8.58 -1.92
C GLN A 84 -11.22 7.33 -1.09
N LYS A 85 -10.54 6.21 -1.35
CA LYS A 85 -10.80 4.95 -0.66
C LYS A 85 -10.46 5.03 0.82
N ALA A 86 -9.38 5.73 1.18
CA ALA A 86 -9.00 5.98 2.55
C ALA A 86 -10.07 6.77 3.31
N ARG A 87 -10.67 7.81 2.69
CA ARG A 87 -11.78 8.54 3.31
C ARG A 87 -13.00 7.64 3.53
N GLU A 88 -13.34 6.82 2.55
CA GLU A 88 -14.43 5.84 2.70
C GLU A 88 -14.15 4.91 3.88
N VAL A 89 -12.97 4.30 3.98
CA VAL A 89 -12.70 3.30 5.02
C VAL A 89 -12.52 3.94 6.41
N LEU A 90 -11.77 5.04 6.48
CA LEU A 90 -11.27 5.58 7.75
C LEU A 90 -12.18 6.67 8.35
N LEU A 91 -12.99 7.35 7.54
CA LEU A 91 -13.85 8.45 8.00
C LEU A 91 -15.34 8.12 7.97
N SER A 92 -15.78 7.10 7.23
CA SER A 92 -17.20 6.75 7.14
C SER A 92 -17.71 5.82 8.24
N GLN A 93 -16.86 5.49 9.23
CA GLN A 93 -17.28 4.75 10.42
C GLN A 93 -18.21 5.61 11.30
N THR A 94 -19.48 5.65 10.92
CA THR A 94 -20.58 6.30 11.64
C THR A 94 -21.44 5.25 12.30
#